data_AF-A0A6N6JUJ3-F1
#
_entry.id   AF-A0A6N6JUJ3-F1
#
_cell.length_a   1.000
_cell.length_b   1.000
_cell.length_c   1.000
_cell.angle_alpha   90.00
_cell.angle_beta   90.00
_cell.angle_gamma   90.00
#
_symmetry.space_group_name_H-M   'P 1'
#
loop_
_entity.id
_entity.type
_entity.pdbx_description
1 polymer ?
#
loop_
_entity_poly.entity_id
_entity_poly.type
_entity_poly.pdbx_seq_one_letter_code
_entity_poly.pdbx_strand_id
1 'polypeptide(L)'
;MLTGTHIRAGKTMALALWAAAFATLAAAQEPSLPEILARLEDPAQHERESAKADLAAHGGDLSRLLRQAMAGAGDHLKAELLEVAQVRADAALVDSAARLLGHDDGRLAAAARAYLLALDKNSLVLQGEPDESTRRHWADFLDYRRQFFIARELIAAYLLPGKYFGQFDALYRAEAEGLDARLLALVSLEARYGEALTDAVAARLAQGPQTSEYTRNARLRRMSNPAAVKAAYRLASLDRADESVAAAMADLGSSALISSLYFIQDLRVTAVRALAHSAAPDDVADRLAALHAESSRDYRDETLRRSLDQEALREEMEVVLARFGRPDLLEARIDRQRKRYVRDAGAEVSVPSRLSLEVELQVRNDVAYLYLRAGDAAAAEREWTSTAEYASSRLAGSTGRARSSLASSLGAIYYNLACAQSRLCKTSRAIVSLVRSVEFGYADFAWMLEDGDLAELRGTRAFHDWFSRVAPPAVADRLVAGR
;
A
#
# COMPACT_ATOMS: atom_id res chain seq x y z
N MET A 1 -56.09 26.31 7.69
CA MET A 1 -57.14 25.28 7.86
C MET A 1 -56.57 23.95 7.41
N LEU A 2 -56.63 22.94 8.28
CA LEU A 2 -56.47 21.48 8.05
C LEU A 2 -55.12 21.01 7.45
N THR A 3 -54.40 19.99 7.92
CA THR A 3 -54.27 19.21 9.18
C THR A 3 -53.07 18.30 8.88
N GLY A 4 -52.01 18.38 9.68
CA GLY A 4 -50.88 17.45 9.62
C GLY A 4 -50.79 16.67 10.93
N THR A 5 -51.32 15.45 10.96
CA THR A 5 -51.20 14.53 12.11
C THR A 5 -51.26 13.07 11.63
N HIS A 6 -50.12 12.48 11.25
CA HIS A 6 -50.00 11.02 11.17
C HIS A 6 -48.58 10.44 11.41
N ILE A 7 -47.66 11.18 12.04
CA ILE A 7 -46.29 10.69 12.29
C ILE A 7 -46.00 10.41 13.79
N ARG A 8 -46.91 10.72 14.72
CA ARG A 8 -46.69 10.47 16.16
C ARG A 8 -47.33 9.21 16.74
N ALA A 9 -48.10 8.43 15.97
CA ALA A 9 -48.72 7.20 16.48
C ALA A 9 -47.83 5.94 16.37
N GLY A 10 -46.83 5.93 15.48
CA GLY A 10 -45.99 4.75 15.25
C GLY A 10 -44.88 4.54 16.30
N LYS A 11 -44.34 5.62 16.89
CA LYS A 11 -43.24 5.52 17.87
C LYS A 11 -43.71 5.13 19.28
N THR A 12 -44.93 5.50 19.67
CA THR A 12 -45.49 5.17 20.98
C THR A 12 -45.92 3.71 21.08
N MET A 13 -46.32 3.09 19.96
CA MET A 13 -46.73 1.68 19.94
C MET A 13 -45.53 0.71 19.96
N ALA A 14 -44.40 1.09 19.35
CA ALA A 14 -43.16 0.32 19.42
C ALA A 14 -42.52 0.33 20.81
N LEU A 15 -42.57 1.47 21.53
CA LEU A 15 -42.10 1.59 22.91
C LEU A 15 -43.02 0.87 23.91
N ALA A 16 -44.34 0.87 23.68
CA ALA A 16 -45.29 0.14 24.52
C ALA A 16 -45.19 -1.40 24.33
N LEU A 17 -44.94 -1.86 23.10
CA LEU A 17 -44.71 -3.29 22.82
C LEU A 17 -43.35 -3.80 23.33
N TRP A 18 -42.34 -2.93 23.41
CA TRP A 18 -41.05 -3.25 24.04
C TRP A 18 -41.12 -3.27 25.57
N ALA A 19 -41.86 -2.33 26.19
CA ALA A 19 -42.05 -2.30 27.64
C ALA A 19 -42.91 -3.48 28.15
N ALA A 20 -43.89 -3.92 27.37
CA ALA A 20 -44.71 -5.10 27.69
C ALA A 20 -43.94 -6.43 27.57
N ALA A 21 -42.90 -6.48 26.74
CA ALA A 21 -42.03 -7.66 26.60
C ALA A 21 -40.99 -7.80 27.73
N PHE A 22 -40.68 -6.72 28.45
CA PHE A 22 -39.75 -6.74 29.60
C PHE A 22 -40.46 -6.92 30.96
N ALA A 23 -41.77 -6.64 31.04
CA ALA A 23 -42.56 -6.86 32.25
C ALA A 23 -42.81 -8.35 32.60
N THR A 24 -42.44 -9.29 31.72
CA THR A 24 -42.58 -10.74 31.93
C THR A 24 -41.27 -11.46 32.29
N LEU A 25 -40.16 -10.73 32.45
CA LEU A 25 -38.86 -11.27 32.85
C LEU A 25 -38.25 -10.45 33.99
N ALA A 26 -38.86 -10.51 35.17
CA ALA A 26 -38.25 -9.95 36.38
C ALA A 26 -38.58 -10.79 37.61
N ALA A 27 -37.65 -11.69 37.94
CA ALA A 27 -37.44 -12.16 39.31
C ALA A 27 -35.92 -12.20 39.58
N ALA A 28 -35.29 -11.02 39.57
CA ALA A 28 -34.03 -10.74 40.24
C ALA A 28 -33.81 -9.22 40.28
N GLN A 29 -33.22 -8.74 41.38
CA GLN A 29 -33.11 -7.36 41.88
C GLN A 29 -32.94 -6.25 40.80
N GLU A 30 -33.77 -5.20 40.90
CA GLU A 30 -33.69 -4.03 40.01
C GLU A 30 -32.49 -3.11 40.37
N PRO A 31 -31.73 -2.65 39.36
CA PRO A 31 -30.71 -1.61 39.55
C PRO A 31 -31.35 -0.24 39.81
N SER A 32 -30.59 0.63 40.45
CA SER A 32 -31.08 1.94 40.87
C SER A 32 -31.27 2.91 39.69
N LEU A 33 -32.22 3.83 39.79
CA LEU A 33 -32.50 4.85 38.76
C LEU A 33 -31.25 5.65 38.30
N PRO A 34 -30.25 5.96 39.16
CA PRO A 34 -28.98 6.54 38.74
C PRO A 34 -28.14 5.64 37.80
N GLU A 35 -28.14 4.31 37.99
CA GLU A 35 -27.47 3.38 37.08
C GLU A 35 -28.16 3.34 35.71
N ILE A 36 -29.49 3.44 35.70
CA ILE A 36 -30.29 3.49 34.47
C ILE A 36 -29.99 4.80 33.71
N LEU A 37 -29.79 5.92 34.41
CA LEU A 37 -29.46 7.20 33.78
C LEU A 37 -28.01 7.25 33.30
N ALA A 38 -27.05 6.70 34.05
CA ALA A 38 -25.66 6.57 33.62
C ALA A 38 -25.52 5.69 32.35
N ARG A 39 -26.38 4.67 32.20
CA ARG A 39 -26.48 3.82 30.98
C ARG A 39 -26.95 4.58 29.74
N LEU A 40 -27.68 5.69 29.91
CA LEU A 40 -28.26 6.47 28.82
C LEU A 40 -27.36 7.63 28.37
N GLU A 41 -26.44 8.10 29.22
CA GLU A 41 -25.58 9.26 28.92
C GLU A 41 -24.33 8.90 28.08
N ASP A 42 -23.79 7.69 28.22
CA ASP A 42 -22.76 7.14 27.32
C ASP A 42 -22.86 5.61 27.25
N PRO A 43 -23.64 5.07 26.29
CA PRO A 43 -23.85 3.63 26.13
C PRO A 43 -22.54 2.84 25.96
N ALA A 44 -21.56 3.43 25.26
CA ALA A 44 -20.25 2.82 25.04
C ALA A 44 -19.46 2.74 26.35
N GLN A 45 -19.56 3.74 27.22
CA GLN A 45 -18.92 3.69 28.53
C GLN A 45 -19.53 2.63 29.45
N HIS A 46 -20.85 2.42 29.41
CA HIS A 46 -21.48 1.36 30.19
C HIS A 46 -21.13 -0.04 29.68
N GLU A 47 -21.12 -0.26 28.35
CA GLU A 47 -20.68 -1.52 27.76
C GLU A 47 -19.21 -1.81 28.08
N ARG A 48 -18.34 -0.80 28.04
CA ARG A 48 -16.93 -0.90 28.48
C ARG A 48 -16.82 -1.30 29.96
N GLU A 49 -17.57 -0.69 30.87
CA GLU A 49 -17.53 -1.04 32.30
C GLU A 49 -18.14 -2.42 32.59
N SER A 50 -19.19 -2.83 31.86
CA SER A 50 -19.76 -4.17 31.96
C SER A 50 -18.79 -5.24 31.47
N ALA A 51 -18.13 -5.01 30.33
CA ALA A 51 -17.09 -5.91 29.82
C ALA A 51 -15.90 -6.00 30.79
N LYS A 52 -15.50 -4.88 31.43
CA LYS A 52 -14.47 -4.88 32.48
C LYS A 52 -14.88 -5.71 33.71
N ALA A 53 -16.11 -5.56 34.18
CA ALA A 53 -16.63 -6.30 35.32
C ALA A 53 -16.71 -7.80 35.03
N ASP A 54 -17.18 -8.19 33.83
CA ASP A 54 -17.21 -9.59 33.40
C ASP A 54 -15.79 -10.18 33.26
N LEU A 55 -14.84 -9.43 32.70
CA LEU A 55 -13.46 -9.88 32.53
C LEU A 55 -12.75 -10.09 33.88
N ALA A 56 -13.00 -9.20 34.85
CA ALA A 56 -12.51 -9.33 36.22
C ALA A 56 -13.16 -10.51 36.97
N ALA A 57 -14.47 -10.73 36.78
CA ALA A 57 -15.21 -11.81 37.44
C ALA A 57 -14.80 -13.22 36.94
N HIS A 58 -14.23 -13.32 35.73
CA HIS A 58 -13.89 -14.59 35.10
C HIS A 58 -12.38 -14.82 34.97
N GLY A 59 -11.56 -14.10 35.74
CA GLY A 59 -10.12 -14.33 35.81
C GLY A 59 -9.38 -14.15 34.48
N GLY A 60 -9.91 -13.32 33.56
CA GLY A 60 -9.28 -13.09 32.27
C GLY A 60 -9.47 -14.19 31.21
N ASP A 61 -10.53 -15.00 31.27
CA ASP A 61 -10.82 -16.01 30.23
C ASP A 61 -11.20 -15.38 28.88
N LEU A 62 -10.19 -15.01 28.10
CA LEU A 62 -10.32 -14.44 26.76
C LEU A 62 -11.08 -15.37 25.81
N SER A 63 -10.98 -16.69 25.98
CA SER A 63 -11.65 -17.66 25.09
C SER A 63 -13.17 -17.54 25.17
N ARG A 64 -13.70 -17.23 26.36
CA ARG A 64 -15.14 -17.03 26.56
C ARG A 64 -15.60 -15.71 25.95
N LEU A 65 -14.84 -14.64 26.14
CA LEU A 65 -15.13 -13.32 25.58
C LEU A 65 -15.12 -13.35 24.04
N LEU A 66 -14.11 -13.98 23.45
CA LEU A 66 -14.03 -14.15 21.99
C LEU A 66 -15.19 -15.00 21.47
N ARG A 67 -15.54 -16.09 22.17
CA ARG A 67 -16.71 -16.92 21.81
C ARG A 67 -18.02 -16.14 21.92
N GLN A 68 -18.21 -15.33 22.96
CA GLN A 68 -19.39 -14.47 23.12
C GLN A 68 -19.47 -13.40 22.02
N ALA A 69 -18.35 -12.74 21.71
CA ALA A 69 -18.26 -11.77 20.62
C ALA A 69 -18.56 -12.40 19.26
N MET A 70 -18.13 -13.65 19.05
CA MET A 70 -18.39 -14.40 17.81
C MET A 70 -19.79 -15.00 17.72
N ALA A 71 -20.45 -15.29 18.85
CA ALA A 71 -21.74 -15.99 18.90
C ALA A 71 -22.97 -15.08 18.74
N GLY A 72 -22.82 -13.76 18.82
CA GLY A 72 -24.01 -12.89 18.66
C GLY A 72 -23.79 -11.38 18.74
N ALA A 73 -22.56 -10.90 18.88
CA ALA A 73 -22.32 -9.47 18.97
C ALA A 73 -21.93 -8.91 17.59
N GLY A 74 -22.62 -7.84 17.16
CA GLY A 74 -22.25 -7.13 15.94
C GLY A 74 -20.82 -6.61 15.97
N ASP A 75 -20.30 -6.17 14.83
CA ASP A 75 -18.91 -5.68 14.66
C ASP A 75 -18.50 -4.60 15.69
N HIS A 76 -19.48 -3.93 16.32
CA HIS A 76 -19.29 -2.96 17.39
C HIS A 76 -18.66 -3.54 18.67
N LEU A 77 -19.11 -4.70 19.15
CA LEU A 77 -18.55 -5.29 20.38
C LEU A 77 -17.12 -5.82 20.15
N LYS A 78 -16.82 -6.28 18.93
CA LYS A 78 -15.44 -6.64 18.54
C LYS A 78 -14.53 -5.43 18.59
N ALA A 79 -14.97 -4.29 18.07
CA ALA A 79 -14.21 -3.06 18.09
C ALA A 79 -13.98 -2.54 19.52
N GLU A 80 -15.02 -2.59 20.38
CA GLU A 80 -14.89 -2.17 21.78
C GLU A 80 -14.03 -3.11 22.62
N LEU A 81 -14.12 -4.44 22.41
CA LEU A 81 -13.23 -5.40 23.07
C LEU A 81 -11.77 -5.21 22.64
N LEU A 82 -11.53 -4.87 21.37
CA LEU A 82 -10.19 -4.50 20.87
C LEU A 82 -9.69 -3.18 21.47
N GLU A 83 -10.57 -2.18 21.65
CA GLU A 83 -10.22 -0.90 22.28
C GLU A 83 -9.89 -1.08 23.78
N VAL A 84 -10.70 -1.84 24.50
CA VAL A 84 -10.46 -2.19 25.92
C VAL A 84 -9.18 -3.02 26.08
N ALA A 85 -8.94 -3.95 25.18
CA ALA A 85 -7.71 -4.74 25.08
C ALA A 85 -6.46 -3.88 24.86
N GLN A 86 -6.52 -2.88 23.97
CA GLN A 86 -5.41 -1.97 23.71
C GLN A 86 -5.06 -1.12 24.95
N VAL A 87 -6.07 -0.71 25.72
CA VAL A 87 -5.90 0.08 26.94
C VAL A 87 -5.34 -0.76 28.10
N ARG A 88 -5.60 -2.07 28.11
CA ARG A 88 -5.11 -3.01 29.13
C ARG A 88 -4.40 -4.16 28.46
N ALA A 89 -3.12 -3.94 28.16
CA ALA A 89 -2.14 -4.99 27.87
C ALA A 89 -1.93 -5.92 29.08
N ASP A 90 -2.99 -6.59 29.51
CA ASP A 90 -2.98 -7.54 30.61
C ASP A 90 -2.26 -8.81 30.14
N ALA A 91 -1.17 -9.14 30.81
CA ALA A 91 -0.36 -10.29 30.46
C ALA A 91 -1.15 -11.61 30.50
N ALA A 92 -2.18 -11.73 31.36
CA ALA A 92 -3.04 -12.90 31.41
C ALA A 92 -3.86 -13.09 30.11
N LEU A 93 -4.27 -11.98 29.48
CA LEU A 93 -4.95 -12.02 28.19
C LEU A 93 -3.98 -12.33 27.05
N VAL A 94 -2.74 -11.83 27.13
CA VAL A 94 -1.68 -12.18 26.17
C VAL A 94 -1.37 -13.68 26.23
N ASP A 95 -1.22 -14.25 27.42
CA ASP A 95 -1.02 -15.70 27.62
C ASP A 95 -2.19 -16.52 27.09
N SER A 96 -3.42 -16.08 27.38
CA SER A 96 -4.62 -16.75 26.88
C SER A 96 -4.70 -16.70 25.36
N ALA A 97 -4.41 -15.55 24.75
CA ALA A 97 -4.36 -15.43 23.30
C ALA A 97 -3.25 -16.30 22.69
N ALA A 98 -2.08 -16.36 23.34
CA ALA A 98 -0.96 -17.18 22.87
C ALA A 98 -1.31 -18.68 22.82
N ARG A 99 -2.03 -19.19 23.84
CA ARG A 99 -2.52 -20.57 23.84
C ARG A 99 -3.56 -20.83 22.74
N LEU A 100 -4.35 -19.81 22.39
CA LEU A 100 -5.38 -19.91 21.36
C LEU A 100 -4.83 -19.84 19.92
N LEU A 101 -3.57 -19.44 19.71
CA LEU A 101 -2.95 -19.38 18.38
C LEU A 101 -2.92 -20.74 17.68
N GLY A 102 -2.74 -21.82 18.44
CA GLY A 102 -2.71 -23.21 17.94
C GLY A 102 -4.04 -23.95 18.03
N HIS A 103 -5.15 -23.25 18.26
CA HIS A 103 -6.45 -23.87 18.49
C HIS A 103 -7.04 -24.44 17.18
N ASP A 104 -7.65 -25.63 17.25
CA ASP A 104 -8.22 -26.33 16.07
C ASP A 104 -9.36 -25.52 15.39
N ASP A 105 -10.09 -24.73 16.19
CA ASP A 105 -11.01 -23.73 15.67
C ASP A 105 -10.24 -22.52 15.10
N GLY A 106 -10.06 -22.54 13.78
CA GLY A 106 -9.36 -21.47 13.05
C GLY A 106 -9.97 -20.08 13.22
N ARG A 107 -11.24 -19.94 13.63
CA ARG A 107 -11.83 -18.62 13.91
C ARG A 107 -11.34 -18.07 15.24
N LEU A 108 -11.19 -18.91 16.26
CA LEU A 108 -10.61 -18.52 17.55
C LEU A 108 -9.14 -18.17 17.41
N ALA A 109 -8.38 -18.97 16.64
CA ALA A 109 -6.97 -18.66 16.34
C ALA A 109 -6.83 -17.31 15.59
N ALA A 110 -7.71 -17.03 14.61
CA ALA A 110 -7.71 -15.76 13.89
C ALA A 110 -8.07 -14.57 14.80
N ALA A 111 -9.04 -14.73 15.71
CA ALA A 111 -9.43 -13.70 16.65
C ALA A 111 -8.32 -13.40 17.68
N ALA A 112 -7.67 -14.44 18.22
CA ALA A 112 -6.52 -14.31 19.10
C ALA A 112 -5.36 -13.59 18.41
N ARG A 113 -5.07 -13.95 17.14
CA ARG A 113 -4.07 -13.27 16.33
C ARG A 113 -4.41 -11.79 16.11
N ALA A 114 -5.65 -11.46 15.74
CA ALA A 114 -6.08 -10.07 15.55
C ALA A 114 -5.95 -9.23 16.83
N TYR A 115 -6.32 -9.80 17.98
CA TYR A 115 -6.08 -9.19 19.29
C TYR A 115 -4.59 -8.90 19.50
N LEU A 116 -3.72 -9.90 19.31
CA LEU A 116 -2.29 -9.74 19.53
C LEU A 116 -1.63 -8.77 18.55
N LEU A 117 -2.11 -8.66 17.30
CA LEU A 117 -1.62 -7.68 16.33
C LEU A 117 -1.99 -6.24 16.71
N ALA A 118 -3.09 -6.05 17.43
CA ALA A 118 -3.55 -4.73 17.87
C ALA A 118 -2.75 -4.15 19.03
N LEU A 119 -1.97 -4.98 19.75
CA LEU A 119 -1.14 -4.58 20.89
C LEU A 119 0.21 -3.99 20.46
N ASP A 120 0.77 -3.10 21.28
CA ASP A 120 2.16 -2.63 21.12
C ASP A 120 3.18 -3.76 21.30
N LYS A 121 4.37 -3.64 20.71
CA LYS A 121 5.42 -4.66 20.81
C LYS A 121 5.83 -4.89 22.28
N ASN A 122 5.90 -3.84 23.08
CA ASN A 122 6.32 -3.94 24.48
C ASN A 122 5.27 -4.62 25.37
N SER A 123 4.03 -4.70 24.89
CA SER A 123 2.92 -5.37 25.56
C SER A 123 2.88 -6.88 25.32
N LEU A 124 3.68 -7.41 24.39
CA LEU A 124 3.71 -8.83 24.04
C LEU A 124 4.68 -9.61 24.94
N VAL A 125 4.39 -9.64 26.23
CA VAL A 125 5.18 -10.40 27.22
C VAL A 125 4.32 -11.55 27.73
N LEU A 126 4.80 -12.79 27.53
CA LEU A 126 4.19 -13.97 28.14
C LEU A 126 4.58 -14.03 29.63
N GLN A 127 3.63 -14.33 30.50
CA GLN A 127 3.91 -14.59 31.90
C GLN A 127 4.09 -16.09 32.18
N GLY A 128 5.11 -16.40 32.98
CA GLY A 128 5.46 -17.77 33.33
C GLY A 128 6.17 -18.54 32.21
N GLU A 129 6.31 -19.85 32.40
CA GLU A 129 6.88 -20.75 31.38
C GLU A 129 5.73 -21.38 30.57
N PRO A 130 5.46 -20.91 29.34
CA PRO A 130 4.51 -21.56 28.45
C PRO A 130 4.96 -22.99 28.11
N ASP A 131 4.01 -23.88 27.90
CA ASP A 131 4.29 -25.23 27.40
C ASP A 131 4.91 -25.19 26.00
N GLU A 132 5.49 -26.31 25.56
CA GLU A 132 6.21 -26.41 24.28
C GLU A 132 5.34 -26.07 23.06
N SER A 133 4.06 -26.44 23.08
CA SER A 133 3.13 -26.14 22.00
C SER A 133 2.86 -24.64 21.93
N THR A 134 2.56 -24.02 23.08
CA THR A 134 2.35 -22.57 23.19
C THR A 134 3.60 -21.79 22.77
N ARG A 135 4.80 -22.24 23.16
CA ARG A 135 6.08 -21.63 22.74
C ARG A 135 6.24 -21.62 21.22
N ARG A 136 5.93 -22.74 20.56
CA ARG A 136 6.02 -22.86 19.11
C ARG A 136 5.06 -21.92 18.41
N HIS A 137 3.78 -21.98 18.77
CA HIS A 137 2.76 -21.10 18.16
C HIS A 137 3.04 -19.62 18.42
N TRP A 138 3.58 -19.29 19.60
CA TRP A 138 4.00 -17.93 19.91
C TRP A 138 5.16 -17.48 19.03
N ALA A 139 6.19 -18.32 18.84
CA ALA A 139 7.29 -18.03 17.93
C ALA A 139 6.81 -17.83 16.49
N ASP A 140 5.90 -18.68 16.02
CA ASP A 140 5.27 -18.57 14.70
C ASP A 140 4.46 -17.26 14.57
N PHE A 141 3.72 -16.87 15.62
CA PHE A 141 3.00 -15.60 15.66
C PHE A 141 3.95 -14.40 15.63
N LEU A 142 5.09 -14.45 16.32
CA LEU A 142 6.07 -13.37 16.29
C LEU A 142 6.69 -13.21 14.89
N ASP A 143 6.94 -14.30 14.16
CA ASP A 143 7.36 -14.23 12.74
C ASP A 143 6.24 -13.63 11.88
N TYR A 144 5.01 -14.13 12.04
CA TYR A 144 3.82 -13.63 11.35
C TYR A 144 3.61 -12.13 11.58
N ARG A 145 3.73 -11.66 12.82
CA ARG A 145 3.55 -10.25 13.20
C ARG A 145 4.51 -9.34 12.43
N ARG A 146 5.76 -9.78 12.22
CA ARG A 146 6.72 -9.03 11.41
C ARG A 146 6.28 -8.99 9.94
N GLN A 147 5.85 -10.11 9.37
CA GLN A 147 5.30 -10.15 8.01
C GLN A 147 4.08 -9.23 7.85
N PHE A 148 3.19 -9.19 8.84
CA PHE A 148 2.03 -8.29 8.87
C PHE A 148 2.44 -6.82 8.83
N PHE A 149 3.43 -6.41 9.64
CA PHE A 149 3.90 -5.02 9.62
C PHE A 149 4.55 -4.66 8.29
N ILE A 150 5.39 -5.53 7.73
CA ILE A 150 5.97 -5.32 6.39
C ILE A 150 4.86 -5.15 5.35
N ALA A 151 3.86 -6.05 5.33
CA ALA A 151 2.73 -5.95 4.41
C ALA A 151 1.98 -4.62 4.57
N ARG A 152 1.75 -4.17 5.82
CA ARG A 152 1.08 -2.91 6.10
C ARG A 152 1.86 -1.70 5.59
N GLU A 153 3.17 -1.66 5.79
CA GLU A 153 4.02 -0.56 5.29
C GLU A 153 4.12 -0.59 3.75
N LEU A 154 4.18 -1.77 3.13
CA LEU A 154 4.13 -1.90 1.67
C LEU A 154 2.79 -1.42 1.10
N ILE A 155 1.66 -1.71 1.77
CA ILE A 155 0.36 -1.16 1.41
C ILE A 155 0.37 0.36 1.53
N ALA A 156 0.93 0.90 2.62
CA ALA A 156 1.02 2.34 2.79
C ALA A 156 1.87 3.00 1.70
N ALA A 157 3.01 2.40 1.33
CA ALA A 157 3.86 2.85 0.24
C ALA A 157 3.15 2.78 -1.12
N TYR A 158 2.44 1.68 -1.39
CA TYR A 158 1.63 1.50 -2.60
C TYR A 158 0.56 2.60 -2.76
N LEU A 159 -0.11 2.96 -1.68
CA LEU A 159 -1.18 3.98 -1.70
C LEU A 159 -0.64 5.40 -1.82
N LEU A 160 0.64 5.63 -1.53
CA LEU A 160 1.29 6.94 -1.59
C LEU A 160 2.39 6.98 -2.67
N PRO A 161 2.05 6.79 -3.97
CA PRO A 161 3.02 6.85 -5.05
C PRO A 161 3.56 8.29 -5.16
N GLY A 162 4.87 8.45 -5.01
CA GLY A 162 5.54 9.76 -5.09
C GLY A 162 6.78 9.89 -4.19
N LYS A 163 6.83 9.26 -3.01
CA LYS A 163 7.95 9.42 -2.07
C LYS A 163 9.01 8.32 -2.21
N TYR A 164 9.44 8.07 -3.45
CA TYR A 164 10.00 6.78 -3.87
C TYR A 164 11.30 6.32 -3.19
N PHE A 165 12.11 7.21 -2.61
CA PHE A 165 13.41 6.80 -2.06
C PHE A 165 13.46 6.74 -0.53
N GLY A 166 12.73 7.61 0.19
CA GLY A 166 12.75 7.62 1.66
C GLY A 166 11.70 6.72 2.33
N GLN A 167 10.74 6.20 1.58
CA GLN A 167 9.64 5.38 2.13
C GLN A 167 10.13 4.07 2.74
N PHE A 168 11.17 3.45 2.16
CA PHE A 168 11.68 2.18 2.64
C PHE A 168 12.73 2.32 3.74
N ASP A 169 13.34 3.50 3.92
CA ASP A 169 14.29 3.74 5.00
C ASP A 169 13.65 3.52 6.38
N ALA A 170 12.37 3.89 6.53
CA ALA A 170 11.63 3.61 7.75
C ALA A 170 11.50 2.10 8.01
N LEU A 171 11.25 1.32 6.96
CA LEU A 171 11.18 -0.14 7.03
C LEU A 171 12.54 -0.75 7.41
N TYR A 172 13.62 -0.34 6.74
CA TYR A 172 14.97 -0.83 7.07
C TYR A 172 15.45 -0.40 8.45
N ARG A 173 15.07 0.80 8.93
CA ARG A 173 15.34 1.21 10.31
C ARG A 173 14.54 0.41 11.33
N ALA A 174 13.29 0.05 11.01
CA ALA A 174 12.44 -0.72 11.91
C ALA A 174 12.85 -2.19 11.99
N GLU A 175 13.40 -2.75 10.90
CA GLU A 175 13.71 -4.16 10.78
C GLU A 175 15.02 -4.42 10.01
N ALA A 176 16.13 -3.92 10.54
CA ALA A 176 17.44 -4.07 9.91
C ALA A 176 17.85 -5.55 9.73
N GLU A 177 17.36 -6.44 10.59
CA GLU A 177 17.66 -7.87 10.57
C GLU A 177 16.55 -8.69 9.89
N GLY A 178 16.82 -9.16 8.67
CA GLY A 178 15.99 -10.16 7.99
C GLY A 178 14.88 -9.60 7.09
N LEU A 179 14.75 -8.27 6.95
CA LEU A 179 13.79 -7.64 6.06
C LEU A 179 13.97 -8.09 4.61
N ASP A 180 15.20 -8.20 4.11
CA ASP A 180 15.47 -8.64 2.74
C ASP A 180 14.95 -10.06 2.46
N ALA A 181 15.20 -11.00 3.37
CA ALA A 181 14.67 -12.37 3.26
C ALA A 181 13.14 -12.38 3.24
N ARG A 182 12.51 -11.48 3.98
CA ARG A 182 11.06 -11.34 4.05
C ARG A 182 10.46 -10.70 2.78
N LEU A 183 11.08 -9.64 2.28
CA LEU A 183 10.70 -9.03 1.00
C LEU A 183 10.87 -10.03 -0.15
N LEU A 184 11.97 -10.79 -0.18
CA LEU A 184 12.17 -11.87 -1.14
C LEU A 184 11.06 -12.92 -1.04
N ALA A 185 10.70 -13.38 0.16
CA ALA A 185 9.60 -14.32 0.36
C ALA A 185 8.25 -13.79 -0.17
N LEU A 186 7.98 -12.49 -0.04
CA LEU A 186 6.80 -11.86 -0.64
C LEU A 186 6.89 -11.79 -2.16
N VAL A 187 8.06 -11.46 -2.73
CA VAL A 187 8.29 -11.47 -4.18
C VAL A 187 8.10 -12.87 -4.75
N SER A 188 8.53 -13.91 -4.04
CA SER A 188 8.38 -15.33 -4.36
C SER A 188 6.98 -15.89 -4.07
N LEU A 189 6.06 -15.09 -3.51
CA LEU A 189 4.71 -15.51 -3.17
C LEU A 189 4.64 -16.72 -2.20
N GLU A 190 5.44 -16.72 -1.12
CA GLU A 190 5.33 -17.74 -0.07
C GLU A 190 3.99 -17.70 0.69
N ALA A 191 3.25 -18.82 0.78
CA ALA A 191 1.89 -18.92 1.34
C ALA A 191 1.60 -18.09 2.62
N ARG A 192 2.56 -18.02 3.55
CA ARG A 192 2.45 -17.28 4.82
C ARG A 192 2.15 -15.78 4.67
N TYR A 193 2.60 -15.15 3.58
CA TYR A 193 2.32 -13.74 3.32
C TYR A 193 0.88 -13.46 2.91
N GLY A 194 0.19 -14.43 2.32
CA GLY A 194 -1.21 -14.25 1.91
C GLY A 194 -2.12 -13.94 3.11
N GLU A 195 -1.88 -14.58 4.25
CA GLU A 195 -2.66 -14.34 5.47
C GLU A 195 -2.26 -13.03 6.14
N ALA A 196 -0.97 -12.73 6.26
CA ALA A 196 -0.47 -11.45 6.77
C ALA A 196 -1.00 -10.25 5.97
N LEU A 197 -1.02 -10.39 4.64
CA LEU A 197 -1.53 -9.37 3.74
C LEU A 197 -3.03 -9.13 3.92
N THR A 198 -3.79 -10.21 4.05
CA THR A 198 -5.24 -10.17 4.26
C THR A 198 -5.58 -9.42 5.55
N ASP A 199 -4.92 -9.77 6.65
CA ASP A 199 -5.12 -9.11 7.94
C ASP A 199 -4.66 -7.64 7.87
N ALA A 200 -3.58 -7.32 7.14
CA ALA A 200 -3.09 -5.95 6.96
C ALA A 200 -4.07 -5.07 6.15
N VAL A 201 -4.69 -5.61 5.10
CA VAL A 201 -5.75 -4.93 4.35
C VAL A 201 -6.97 -4.66 5.25
N ALA A 202 -7.41 -5.65 6.01
CA ALA A 202 -8.53 -5.51 6.94
C ALA A 202 -8.26 -4.43 8.00
N ALA A 203 -7.07 -4.46 8.61
CA ALA A 203 -6.64 -3.46 9.58
C ALA A 203 -6.61 -2.04 8.98
N ARG A 204 -6.14 -1.89 7.74
CA ARG A 204 -6.13 -0.59 7.06
C ARG A 204 -7.53 -0.06 6.78
N LEU A 205 -8.46 -0.92 6.38
CA LEU A 205 -9.85 -0.52 6.13
C LEU A 205 -10.56 -0.08 7.41
N ALA A 206 -10.26 -0.72 8.54
CA ALA A 206 -10.82 -0.37 9.84
C ALA A 206 -10.39 1.02 10.34
N GLN A 207 -9.21 1.51 9.92
CA GLN A 207 -8.74 2.88 10.25
C GLN A 207 -9.54 3.99 9.55
N GLY A 208 -10.41 3.64 8.60
CA GLY A 208 -11.19 4.59 7.82
C GLY A 208 -10.34 5.40 6.83
N PRO A 209 -10.98 6.16 5.93
CA PRO A 209 -10.27 7.04 5.01
C PRO A 209 -9.61 8.17 5.81
N GLN A 210 -8.28 8.28 5.75
CA GLN A 210 -7.58 9.47 6.21
C GLN A 210 -7.88 10.64 5.25
N THR A 211 -8.99 11.31 5.54
CA THR A 211 -9.48 12.67 5.23
C THR A 211 -9.12 13.43 3.93
N SER A 212 -8.37 12.90 2.96
CA SER A 212 -8.27 13.50 1.62
C SER A 212 -8.16 12.48 0.45
N GLU A 213 -8.03 11.19 0.75
CA GLU A 213 -7.76 10.14 -0.25
C GLU A 213 -9.01 9.34 -0.70
N TYR A 214 -10.14 10.02 -0.90
CA TYR A 214 -11.41 9.33 -1.23
C TYR A 214 -11.34 8.54 -2.56
N THR A 215 -10.52 8.99 -3.53
CA THR A 215 -10.29 8.31 -4.81
C THR A 215 -9.31 7.14 -4.75
N ARG A 216 -8.32 7.16 -3.84
CA ARG A 216 -7.34 6.05 -3.71
C ARG A 216 -7.93 4.83 -2.97
N ASN A 217 -8.88 5.06 -2.06
CA ASN A 217 -9.55 3.98 -1.33
C ASN A 217 -10.55 3.16 -2.17
N ALA A 218 -10.96 3.64 -3.36
CA ALA A 218 -11.86 2.90 -4.22
C ALA A 218 -11.25 1.57 -4.71
N ARG A 219 -9.93 1.52 -4.91
CA ARG A 219 -9.22 0.27 -5.23
C ARG A 219 -9.23 -0.68 -4.03
N LEU A 220 -8.83 -0.22 -2.83
CA LEU A 220 -8.86 -1.02 -1.60
C LEU A 220 -10.23 -1.59 -1.27
N ARG A 221 -11.30 -0.80 -1.43
CA ARG A 221 -12.68 -1.27 -1.18
C ARG A 221 -13.11 -2.36 -2.15
N ARG A 222 -12.60 -2.39 -3.39
CA ARG A 222 -12.85 -3.50 -4.34
C ARG A 222 -12.05 -4.76 -3.99
N MET A 223 -11.04 -4.63 -3.13
CA MET A 223 -10.06 -5.66 -2.76
C MET A 223 -10.23 -6.13 -1.32
N SER A 224 -11.26 -5.65 -0.61
CA SER A 224 -11.46 -5.89 0.81
C SER A 224 -12.00 -7.28 1.15
N ASN A 225 -12.15 -8.18 0.17
CA ASN A 225 -12.64 -9.52 0.40
C ASN A 225 -11.46 -10.42 0.80
N PRO A 226 -11.36 -10.86 2.07
CA PRO A 226 -10.27 -11.70 2.56
C PRO A 226 -10.13 -13.01 1.78
N ALA A 227 -11.27 -13.60 1.39
CA ALA A 227 -11.30 -14.83 0.62
C ALA A 227 -10.81 -14.59 -0.82
N ALA A 228 -11.09 -13.42 -1.42
CA ALA A 228 -10.58 -13.06 -2.74
C ALA A 228 -9.06 -12.87 -2.73
N VAL A 229 -8.51 -12.20 -1.72
CA VAL A 229 -7.06 -12.05 -1.56
C VAL A 229 -6.39 -13.40 -1.36
N LYS A 230 -6.93 -14.25 -0.48
CA LYS A 230 -6.40 -15.61 -0.24
C LYS A 230 -6.47 -16.49 -1.49
N ALA A 231 -7.56 -16.42 -2.25
CA ALA A 231 -7.72 -17.15 -3.51
C ALA A 231 -6.76 -16.64 -4.59
N ALA A 232 -6.63 -15.32 -4.72
CA ALA A 232 -5.69 -14.68 -5.64
C ALA A 232 -4.25 -15.09 -5.33
N TYR A 233 -3.90 -15.17 -4.05
CA TYR A 233 -2.59 -15.62 -3.60
C TYR A 233 -2.32 -17.08 -3.99
N ARG A 234 -3.26 -17.97 -3.67
CA ARG A 234 -3.16 -19.38 -4.05
C ARG A 234 -2.97 -19.53 -5.55
N LEU A 235 -3.80 -18.84 -6.34
CA LEU A 235 -3.70 -18.82 -7.80
C LEU A 235 -2.33 -18.34 -8.29
N ALA A 236 -1.80 -17.25 -7.73
CA ALA A 236 -0.52 -16.71 -8.12
C ALA A 236 0.67 -17.59 -7.71
N SER A 237 0.53 -18.38 -6.64
CA SER A 237 1.57 -19.30 -6.12
C SER A 237 1.56 -20.69 -6.77
N LEU A 238 0.53 -21.03 -7.56
CA LEU A 238 0.38 -22.35 -8.15
C LEU A 238 0.88 -22.36 -9.59
N ASP A 239 1.81 -23.28 -9.88
CA ASP A 239 2.28 -23.59 -11.24
C ASP A 239 1.19 -24.24 -12.12
N ARG A 240 0.02 -24.55 -11.56
CA ARG A 240 -1.14 -25.12 -12.26
C ARG A 240 -2.42 -24.54 -11.70
N ALA A 241 -3.29 -24.04 -12.58
CA ALA A 241 -4.67 -23.75 -12.24
C ALA A 241 -5.39 -25.07 -11.95
N ASP A 242 -5.39 -25.47 -10.68
CA ASP A 242 -6.15 -26.62 -10.17
C ASP A 242 -7.66 -26.30 -10.11
N GLU A 243 -8.51 -27.32 -10.06
CA GLU A 243 -9.98 -27.21 -9.94
C GLU A 243 -10.41 -26.30 -8.78
N SER A 244 -9.58 -26.23 -7.73
CA SER A 244 -9.77 -25.33 -6.58
C SER A 244 -9.75 -23.84 -6.95
N VAL A 245 -8.96 -23.44 -7.96
CA VAL A 245 -8.92 -22.07 -8.47
C VAL A 245 -10.19 -21.74 -9.25
N ALA A 246 -10.62 -22.65 -10.12
CA ALA A 246 -11.84 -22.47 -10.91
C ALA A 246 -13.07 -22.33 -9.99
N ALA A 247 -13.13 -23.12 -8.92
CA ALA A 247 -14.15 -23.00 -7.88
C ALA A 247 -14.10 -21.64 -7.16
N ALA A 248 -12.91 -21.17 -6.79
CA ALA A 248 -12.75 -19.86 -6.14
C ALA A 248 -13.13 -18.68 -7.07
N MET A 249 -12.83 -18.79 -8.37
CA MET A 249 -13.25 -17.81 -9.37
C MET A 249 -14.78 -17.72 -9.51
N ALA A 250 -15.47 -18.86 -9.43
CA ALA A 250 -16.93 -18.93 -9.50
C ALA A 250 -17.60 -18.31 -8.27
N ASP A 251 -17.03 -18.50 -7.08
CA ASP A 251 -17.60 -18.05 -5.80
C ASP A 251 -17.38 -16.56 -5.50
N LEU A 252 -16.19 -16.03 -5.79
CA LEU A 252 -15.78 -14.68 -5.36
C LEU A 252 -16.16 -13.55 -6.32
N GLY A 253 -16.67 -13.90 -7.51
CA GLY A 253 -16.91 -12.96 -8.60
C GLY A 253 -15.60 -12.49 -9.25
N SER A 254 -15.51 -12.62 -10.57
CA SER A 254 -14.25 -12.41 -11.32
C SER A 254 -13.62 -11.02 -11.10
N SER A 255 -14.42 -9.98 -10.89
CA SER A 255 -13.91 -8.61 -10.69
C SER A 255 -13.14 -8.40 -9.38
N ALA A 256 -13.59 -9.00 -8.27
CA ALA A 256 -12.93 -8.88 -6.97
C ALA A 256 -11.60 -9.65 -6.97
N LEU A 257 -11.60 -10.84 -7.58
CA LEU A 257 -10.39 -11.64 -7.74
C LEU A 257 -9.35 -10.93 -8.62
N ILE A 258 -9.75 -10.44 -9.80
CA ILE A 258 -8.88 -9.69 -10.71
C ILE A 258 -8.27 -8.47 -9.99
N SER A 259 -9.09 -7.71 -9.25
CA SER A 259 -8.59 -6.56 -8.49
C SER A 259 -7.56 -6.96 -7.44
N SER A 260 -7.79 -8.08 -6.74
CA SER A 260 -6.86 -8.60 -5.73
C SER A 260 -5.53 -9.06 -6.33
N LEU A 261 -5.57 -9.64 -7.53
CA LEU A 261 -4.38 -10.07 -8.25
C LEU A 261 -3.49 -8.88 -8.67
N TYR A 262 -4.07 -7.81 -9.22
CA TYR A 262 -3.32 -6.59 -9.53
C TYR A 262 -2.68 -5.98 -8.28
N PHE A 263 -3.37 -6.00 -7.16
CA PHE A 263 -2.83 -5.52 -5.90
C PHE A 263 -1.66 -6.35 -5.38
N ILE A 264 -1.75 -7.67 -5.43
CA ILE A 264 -0.63 -8.56 -5.09
C ILE A 264 0.57 -8.25 -5.99
N GLN A 265 0.35 -8.08 -7.28
CA GLN A 265 1.40 -7.71 -8.23
C GLN A 265 2.04 -6.35 -7.88
N ASP A 266 1.24 -5.32 -7.64
CA ASP A 266 1.72 -3.99 -7.25
C ASP A 266 2.53 -4.04 -5.94
N LEU A 267 2.13 -4.88 -4.99
CA LEU A 267 2.87 -5.11 -3.76
C LEU A 267 4.20 -5.83 -3.99
N ARG A 268 4.25 -6.82 -4.89
CA ARG A 268 5.52 -7.47 -5.28
C ARG A 268 6.47 -6.48 -5.92
N VAL A 269 5.96 -5.65 -6.83
CA VAL A 269 6.70 -4.52 -7.44
C VAL A 269 7.25 -3.60 -6.34
N THR A 270 6.41 -3.26 -5.36
CA THR A 270 6.80 -2.42 -4.21
C THR A 270 7.86 -3.09 -3.35
N ALA A 271 7.79 -4.41 -3.15
CA ALA A 271 8.78 -5.18 -2.41
C ALA A 271 10.13 -5.26 -3.16
N VAL A 272 10.12 -5.43 -4.48
CA VAL A 272 11.35 -5.37 -5.30
C VAL A 272 11.99 -3.99 -5.20
N ARG A 273 11.21 -2.90 -5.23
CA ARG A 273 11.73 -1.54 -5.00
C ARG A 273 12.40 -1.39 -3.63
N ALA A 274 11.78 -1.94 -2.59
CA ALA A 274 12.35 -1.93 -1.24
C ALA A 274 13.71 -2.63 -1.22
N LEU A 275 13.82 -3.81 -1.86
CA LEU A 275 15.07 -4.57 -1.94
C LEU A 275 16.24 -3.79 -2.53
N ALA A 276 16.00 -2.77 -3.37
CA ALA A 276 17.05 -1.91 -3.90
C ALA A 276 17.84 -1.12 -2.83
N HIS A 277 17.35 -1.10 -1.58
CA HIS A 277 17.97 -0.46 -0.42
C HIS A 277 18.69 -1.47 0.50
N SER A 278 18.79 -2.73 0.10
CA SER A 278 19.47 -3.78 0.87
C SER A 278 20.93 -3.44 1.19
N ALA A 279 21.35 -3.79 2.40
CA ALA A 279 22.75 -3.72 2.84
C ALA A 279 23.58 -4.95 2.42
N ALA A 280 22.94 -6.01 1.90
CA ALA A 280 23.55 -7.26 1.46
C ALA A 280 23.26 -7.52 -0.04
N PRO A 281 23.84 -6.69 -0.94
CA PRO A 281 23.43 -6.64 -2.35
C PRO A 281 23.62 -7.96 -3.11
N ASP A 282 24.70 -8.71 -2.84
CA ASP A 282 25.04 -9.90 -3.65
C ASP A 282 24.04 -11.06 -3.46
N ASP A 283 23.70 -11.43 -2.21
CA ASP A 283 22.71 -12.50 -1.94
C ASP A 283 21.31 -12.12 -2.44
N VAL A 284 20.92 -10.85 -2.29
CA VAL A 284 19.65 -10.34 -2.81
C VAL A 284 19.63 -10.39 -4.33
N ALA A 285 20.72 -9.99 -4.99
CA ALA A 285 20.82 -10.01 -6.45
C ALA A 285 20.74 -11.44 -7.00
N ASP A 286 21.47 -12.40 -6.42
CA ASP A 286 21.45 -13.80 -6.87
C ASP A 286 20.05 -14.41 -6.75
N ARG A 287 19.36 -14.14 -5.64
CA ARG A 287 17.99 -14.64 -5.42
C ARG A 287 16.97 -13.96 -6.33
N LEU A 288 17.05 -12.64 -6.52
CA LEU A 288 16.21 -11.93 -7.48
C LEU A 288 16.46 -12.42 -8.91
N ALA A 289 17.71 -12.70 -9.28
CA ALA A 289 18.03 -13.25 -10.59
C ALA A 289 17.45 -14.66 -10.78
N ALA A 290 17.49 -15.51 -9.75
CA ALA A 290 16.85 -16.82 -9.77
C ALA A 290 15.33 -16.70 -9.95
N LEU A 291 14.68 -15.81 -9.19
CA LEU A 291 13.24 -15.55 -9.32
C LEU A 291 12.88 -14.94 -10.69
N HIS A 292 13.72 -14.08 -11.24
CA HIS A 292 13.53 -13.51 -12.56
C HIS A 292 13.60 -14.59 -13.65
N ALA A 293 14.59 -15.48 -13.54
CA ALA A 293 14.74 -16.61 -14.44
C ALA A 293 13.57 -17.59 -14.34
N GLU A 294 13.05 -17.84 -13.12
CA GLU A 294 11.87 -18.67 -12.88
C GLU A 294 10.60 -18.04 -13.44
N SER A 295 10.34 -16.76 -13.13
CA SER A 295 9.18 -16.04 -13.68
C SER A 295 9.19 -15.91 -15.20
N SER A 296 10.36 -16.04 -15.82
CA SER A 296 10.52 -16.05 -17.27
C SER A 296 10.23 -17.41 -17.92
N ARG A 297 10.11 -18.50 -17.14
CA ARG A 297 9.76 -19.84 -17.64
C ARG A 297 8.25 -19.94 -17.85
N ASP A 298 7.84 -19.73 -19.08
CA ASP A 298 6.49 -19.90 -19.68
C ASP A 298 5.34 -20.31 -18.73
N TYR A 299 4.57 -19.31 -18.29
CA TYR A 299 3.15 -19.53 -18.02
C TYR A 299 2.46 -19.84 -19.35
N ARG A 300 2.02 -21.10 -19.51
CA ARG A 300 1.38 -21.61 -20.74
C ARG A 300 0.00 -21.01 -21.02
N ASP A 301 -0.61 -20.34 -20.04
CA ASP A 301 -1.92 -19.70 -20.21
C ASP A 301 -1.77 -18.21 -20.52
N GLU A 302 -1.96 -17.87 -21.80
CA GLU A 302 -1.85 -16.51 -22.30
C GLU A 302 -2.94 -15.56 -21.75
N THR A 303 -4.07 -16.11 -21.26
CA THR A 303 -5.18 -15.34 -20.70
C THR A 303 -4.86 -14.83 -19.31
N LEU A 304 -4.27 -15.68 -18.46
CA LEU A 304 -3.75 -15.33 -17.14
C LEU A 304 -2.53 -14.42 -17.24
N ARG A 305 -1.67 -14.63 -18.25
CA ARG A 305 -0.51 -13.76 -18.53
C ARG A 305 -0.89 -12.32 -18.88
N ARG A 306 -2.02 -12.10 -19.55
CA ARG A 306 -2.52 -10.75 -19.87
C ARG A 306 -3.23 -10.08 -18.69
N SER A 307 -3.82 -10.85 -17.77
CA SER A 307 -4.50 -10.30 -16.59
C SER A 307 -3.56 -10.06 -15.40
N LEU A 308 -2.45 -10.80 -15.33
CA LEU A 308 -1.37 -10.66 -14.37
C LEU A 308 -0.16 -10.08 -15.08
N ASP A 309 -0.08 -8.77 -15.24
CA ASP A 309 0.96 -8.11 -16.03
C ASP A 309 2.38 -8.28 -15.41
N GLN A 310 2.95 -9.49 -15.53
CA GLN A 310 4.27 -9.89 -15.05
C GLN A 310 5.38 -9.00 -15.60
N GLU A 311 5.09 -8.26 -16.67
CA GLU A 311 6.04 -7.33 -17.29
C GLU A 311 6.43 -6.20 -16.34
N ALA A 312 5.51 -5.69 -15.52
CA ALA A 312 5.82 -4.64 -14.55
C ALA A 312 6.72 -5.16 -13.42
N LEU A 313 6.47 -6.38 -12.94
CA LEU A 313 7.33 -7.03 -11.94
C LEU A 313 8.71 -7.33 -12.53
N ARG A 314 8.74 -7.89 -13.73
CA ARG A 314 9.96 -8.21 -14.45
C ARG A 314 10.80 -6.96 -14.71
N GLU A 315 10.17 -5.88 -15.18
CA GLU A 315 10.83 -4.60 -15.35
C GLU A 315 11.50 -4.16 -14.05
N GLU A 316 10.78 -4.21 -12.92
CA GLU A 316 11.41 -3.80 -11.66
C GLU A 316 12.52 -4.71 -11.20
N MET A 317 12.39 -6.02 -11.39
CA MET A 317 13.49 -6.93 -11.07
C MET A 317 14.72 -6.61 -11.92
N GLU A 318 14.55 -6.35 -13.21
CA GLU A 318 15.65 -5.97 -14.12
C GLU A 318 16.29 -4.62 -13.72
N VAL A 319 15.48 -3.62 -13.37
CA VAL A 319 15.95 -2.31 -12.89
C VAL A 319 16.72 -2.44 -11.57
N VAL A 320 16.21 -3.22 -10.62
CA VAL A 320 16.87 -3.43 -9.32
C VAL A 320 18.13 -4.27 -9.46
N LEU A 321 18.12 -5.34 -10.26
CA LEU A 321 19.31 -6.12 -10.56
C LEU A 321 20.41 -5.28 -11.22
N ALA A 322 20.04 -4.32 -12.07
CA ALA A 322 21.00 -3.39 -12.65
C ALA A 322 21.72 -2.54 -11.60
N ARG A 323 21.03 -2.13 -10.51
CA ARG A 323 21.66 -1.45 -9.36
C ARG A 323 22.66 -2.35 -8.65
N PHE A 324 22.44 -3.65 -8.67
CA PHE A 324 23.34 -4.67 -8.11
C PHE A 324 24.39 -5.18 -9.12
N GLY A 325 24.79 -4.34 -10.08
CA GLY A 325 25.90 -4.67 -10.98
C GLY A 325 25.54 -5.59 -12.15
N ARG A 326 24.25 -5.67 -12.52
CA ARG A 326 23.77 -6.36 -13.74
C ARG A 326 23.25 -5.40 -14.81
N PRO A 327 24.07 -4.47 -15.33
CA PRO A 327 23.64 -3.49 -16.33
C PRO A 327 23.20 -4.13 -17.65
N ASP A 328 23.65 -5.36 -17.93
CA ASP A 328 23.23 -6.15 -19.09
C ASP A 328 21.70 -6.35 -19.15
N LEU A 329 21.06 -6.54 -18.00
CA LEU A 329 19.61 -6.73 -17.91
C LEU A 329 18.85 -5.45 -18.21
N LEU A 330 19.37 -4.29 -17.76
CA LEU A 330 18.82 -2.97 -18.06
C LEU A 330 18.93 -2.66 -19.56
N GLU A 331 20.08 -2.92 -20.17
CA GLU A 331 20.28 -2.72 -21.61
C GLU A 331 19.34 -3.62 -22.43
N ALA A 332 19.17 -4.88 -22.03
CA ALA A 332 18.21 -5.79 -22.65
C ALA A 332 16.75 -5.30 -22.48
N ARG A 333 16.41 -4.69 -21.34
CA ARG A 333 15.10 -4.07 -21.10
C ARG A 333 14.88 -2.87 -22.01
N ILE A 334 15.85 -1.98 -22.11
CA ILE A 334 15.82 -0.79 -22.97
C ILE A 334 15.66 -1.21 -24.44
N ASP A 335 16.40 -2.22 -24.89
CA ASP A 335 16.26 -2.77 -26.25
C ASP A 335 14.86 -3.36 -26.48
N ARG A 336 14.30 -4.12 -25.53
CA ARG A 336 12.92 -4.63 -25.61
C ARG A 336 11.90 -3.49 -25.69
N GLN A 337 12.04 -2.45 -24.87
CA GLN A 337 11.16 -1.28 -24.86
C GLN A 337 11.21 -0.56 -26.22
N ARG A 338 12.41 -0.34 -26.76
CA ARG A 338 12.61 0.26 -28.10
C ARG A 338 12.00 -0.62 -29.21
N LYS A 339 12.21 -1.93 -29.17
CA LYS A 339 11.63 -2.87 -30.15
C LYS A 339 10.11 -2.95 -30.07
N ARG A 340 9.54 -2.94 -28.86
CA ARG A 340 8.10 -2.86 -28.64
C ARG A 340 7.55 -1.60 -29.28
N TYR A 341 8.20 -0.47 -29.05
CA TYR A 341 7.82 0.78 -29.70
C TYR A 341 7.85 0.71 -31.23
N VAL A 342 8.96 0.25 -31.83
CA VAL A 342 9.07 0.14 -33.30
C VAL A 342 7.96 -0.76 -33.87
N ARG A 343 7.61 -1.83 -33.16
CA ARG A 343 6.53 -2.73 -33.54
C ARG A 343 5.17 -2.06 -33.45
N ASP A 344 4.87 -1.40 -32.33
CA ASP A 344 3.58 -0.75 -32.09
C ASP A 344 3.40 0.43 -33.08
N ALA A 345 4.47 1.17 -33.36
CA ALA A 345 4.49 2.25 -34.37
C ALA A 345 4.41 1.74 -35.82
N GLY A 346 4.86 0.50 -36.09
CA GLY A 346 4.85 -0.12 -37.43
C GLY A 346 3.59 -0.95 -37.72
N ALA A 347 2.92 -1.46 -36.69
CA ALA A 347 1.69 -2.24 -36.81
C ALA A 347 0.45 -1.36 -37.05
N GLU A 348 0.50 -0.09 -36.62
CA GLU A 348 -0.49 0.92 -37.00
C GLU A 348 -0.08 1.60 -38.33
N VAL A 349 -0.65 1.10 -39.43
CA VAL A 349 -1.10 1.83 -40.63
C VAL A 349 -0.66 3.30 -40.73
N SER A 350 0.23 3.62 -41.68
CA SER A 350 0.48 4.97 -42.25
C SER A 350 0.28 6.16 -41.27
N VAL A 351 0.88 6.09 -40.09
CA VAL A 351 0.62 7.11 -39.07
C VAL A 351 1.16 8.46 -39.56
N PRO A 352 0.38 9.56 -39.50
CA PRO A 352 0.89 10.90 -39.75
C PRO A 352 2.14 11.14 -38.89
N SER A 353 3.18 11.74 -39.48
CA SER A 353 4.52 12.00 -38.89
C SER A 353 4.55 12.74 -37.53
N ARG A 354 3.39 13.14 -36.99
CA ARG A 354 3.24 13.79 -35.69
C ARG A 354 3.11 12.80 -34.53
N LEU A 355 2.29 11.74 -34.70
CA LEU A 355 2.13 10.71 -33.66
C LEU A 355 3.45 9.97 -33.43
N SER A 356 4.29 9.84 -34.46
CA SER A 356 5.64 9.28 -34.30
C SER A 356 6.58 10.12 -33.43
N LEU A 357 6.40 11.46 -33.36
CA LEU A 357 7.27 12.31 -32.54
C LEU A 357 6.92 12.21 -31.05
N GLU A 358 5.62 12.29 -30.70
CA GLU A 358 5.19 12.19 -29.30
C GLU A 358 5.57 10.84 -28.70
N VAL A 359 5.36 9.75 -29.44
CA VAL A 359 5.72 8.43 -28.94
C VAL A 359 7.24 8.24 -28.90
N GLU A 360 8.01 8.81 -29.84
CA GLU A 360 9.48 8.77 -29.75
C GLU A 360 9.98 9.49 -28.49
N LEU A 361 9.42 10.66 -28.17
CA LEU A 361 9.76 11.40 -26.95
C LEU A 361 9.36 10.63 -25.69
N GLN A 362 8.19 9.97 -25.69
CA GLN A 362 7.76 9.12 -24.59
C GLN A 362 8.76 7.98 -24.36
N VAL A 363 9.19 7.28 -25.41
CA VAL A 363 10.13 6.16 -25.29
C VAL A 363 11.48 6.61 -24.78
N ARG A 364 12.00 7.73 -25.27
CA ARG A 364 13.27 8.29 -24.75
C ARG A 364 13.15 8.69 -23.29
N ASN A 365 12.01 9.29 -22.91
CA ASN A 365 11.72 9.65 -21.53
C ASN A 365 11.61 8.40 -20.63
N ASP A 366 10.96 7.33 -21.10
CA ASP A 366 10.87 6.04 -20.39
C ASP A 366 12.25 5.42 -20.22
N VAL A 367 13.11 5.45 -21.25
CA VAL A 367 14.49 4.96 -21.17
C VAL A 367 15.31 5.75 -20.16
N ALA A 368 15.20 7.08 -20.15
CA ALA A 368 15.87 7.91 -19.16
C ALA A 368 15.37 7.61 -17.74
N TYR A 369 14.07 7.36 -17.56
CA TYR A 369 13.52 6.92 -16.27
C TYR A 369 14.04 5.56 -15.83
N LEU A 370 14.21 4.60 -16.74
CA LEU A 370 14.82 3.30 -16.43
C LEU A 370 16.25 3.47 -15.90
N TYR A 371 17.06 4.31 -16.53
CA TYR A 371 18.41 4.65 -16.03
C TYR A 371 18.36 5.30 -14.64
N LEU A 372 17.48 6.30 -14.45
CA LEU A 372 17.36 7.00 -13.17
C LEU A 372 16.96 6.04 -12.04
N ARG A 373 15.98 5.16 -12.30
CA ARG A 373 15.53 4.14 -11.34
C ARG A 373 16.59 3.08 -11.06
N ALA A 374 17.40 2.74 -12.05
CA ALA A 374 18.59 1.90 -11.89
C ALA A 374 19.77 2.63 -11.21
N GLY A 375 19.55 3.81 -10.64
CA GLY A 375 20.58 4.56 -9.92
C GLY A 375 21.63 5.24 -10.82
N ASP A 376 21.56 5.09 -12.14
CA ASP A 376 22.46 5.75 -13.08
C ASP A 376 21.90 7.11 -13.50
N ALA A 377 21.93 8.06 -12.56
CA ALA A 377 21.50 9.43 -12.81
C ALA A 377 22.31 10.12 -13.94
N ALA A 378 23.56 9.68 -14.18
CA ALA A 378 24.39 10.24 -15.23
C ALA A 378 23.94 9.77 -16.63
N ALA A 379 23.57 8.50 -16.80
CA ALA A 379 22.95 8.01 -18.03
C ALA A 379 21.59 8.65 -18.26
N ALA A 380 20.76 8.77 -17.22
CA ALA A 380 19.49 9.47 -17.30
C ALA A 380 19.65 10.94 -17.74
N GLU A 381 20.61 11.67 -17.16
CA GLU A 381 20.95 13.04 -17.58
C GLU A 381 21.35 13.11 -19.06
N ARG A 382 22.19 12.18 -19.55
CA ARG A 382 22.60 12.14 -20.96
C ARG A 382 21.41 11.91 -21.88
N GLU A 383 20.54 10.94 -21.56
CA GLU A 383 19.36 10.63 -22.38
C GLU A 383 18.36 11.78 -22.39
N TRP A 384 18.05 12.39 -21.24
CA TRP A 384 17.17 13.56 -21.19
C TRP A 384 17.77 14.79 -21.88
N THR A 385 19.08 15.01 -21.79
CA THR A 385 19.76 16.10 -22.51
C THR A 385 19.59 15.92 -24.02
N SER A 386 19.93 14.73 -24.55
CA SER A 386 19.76 14.39 -25.97
C SER A 386 18.29 14.51 -26.42
N THR A 387 17.35 14.09 -25.57
CA THR A 387 15.91 14.19 -25.83
C THR A 387 15.43 15.64 -25.87
N ALA A 388 15.90 16.48 -24.95
CA ALA A 388 15.56 17.90 -24.92
C ALA A 388 16.10 18.65 -26.14
N GLU A 389 17.33 18.35 -26.57
CA GLU A 389 17.94 18.90 -27.78
C GLU A 389 17.15 18.48 -29.03
N TYR A 390 16.82 17.19 -29.13
CA TYR A 390 16.01 16.65 -30.22
C TYR A 390 14.62 17.32 -30.29
N ALA A 391 13.89 17.35 -29.18
CA ALA A 391 12.58 17.98 -29.11
C ALA A 391 12.63 19.49 -29.40
N SER A 392 13.64 20.20 -28.89
CA SER A 392 13.84 21.64 -29.15
C SER A 392 14.07 21.92 -30.64
N SER A 393 14.86 21.07 -31.32
CA SER A 393 15.10 21.21 -32.77
C SER A 393 13.80 21.06 -33.58
N ARG A 394 12.89 20.18 -33.15
CA ARG A 394 11.58 19.97 -33.79
C ARG A 394 10.59 21.08 -33.48
N LEU A 395 10.69 21.71 -32.31
CA LEU A 395 9.80 22.79 -31.89
C LEU A 395 9.93 24.02 -32.79
N ALA A 396 11.13 24.31 -33.28
CA ALA A 396 11.40 25.45 -34.17
C ALA A 396 10.55 25.42 -35.45
N GLY A 397 10.28 24.24 -36.00
CA GLY A 397 9.45 24.05 -37.21
C GLY A 397 7.97 23.77 -36.93
N SER A 398 7.55 23.72 -35.67
CA SER A 398 6.20 23.31 -35.27
C SER A 398 5.27 24.51 -35.05
N THR A 399 4.00 24.39 -35.45
CA THR A 399 2.97 25.42 -35.28
C THR A 399 1.69 24.86 -34.64
N GLY A 400 0.84 25.76 -34.11
CA GLY A 400 -0.47 25.42 -33.54
C GLY A 400 -0.39 24.35 -32.45
N ARG A 401 -1.31 23.38 -32.50
CA ARG A 401 -1.44 22.30 -31.50
C ARG A 401 -0.17 21.46 -31.37
N ALA A 402 0.54 21.19 -32.47
CA ALA A 402 1.77 20.40 -32.43
C ALA A 402 2.88 21.12 -31.64
N ARG A 403 2.97 22.45 -31.78
CA ARG A 403 3.88 23.27 -30.97
C ARG A 403 3.52 23.20 -29.48
N SER A 404 2.24 23.34 -29.15
CA SER A 404 1.78 23.28 -27.75
C SER A 404 2.04 21.92 -27.10
N SER A 405 1.76 20.82 -27.80
CA SER A 405 2.03 19.46 -27.30
C SER A 405 3.52 19.25 -27.06
N LEU A 406 4.35 19.59 -28.05
CA LEU A 406 5.80 19.46 -27.94
C LEU A 406 6.41 20.34 -26.85
N ALA A 407 5.89 21.57 -26.67
CA ALA A 407 6.29 22.44 -25.56
C ALA A 407 5.93 21.80 -24.21
N SER A 408 4.72 21.25 -24.07
CA SER A 408 4.33 20.53 -22.84
C SER A 408 5.25 19.35 -22.54
N SER A 409 5.59 18.53 -23.56
CA SER A 409 6.54 17.42 -23.40
C SER A 409 7.93 17.91 -23.02
N LEU A 410 8.41 19.01 -23.63
CA LEU A 410 9.67 19.65 -23.25
C LEU A 410 9.66 20.14 -21.79
N GLY A 411 8.54 20.69 -21.32
CA GLY A 411 8.35 21.08 -19.92
C GLY A 411 8.63 19.92 -18.97
N ALA A 412 8.02 18.75 -19.23
CA ALA A 412 8.24 17.54 -18.44
C ALA A 412 9.68 16.99 -18.58
N ILE A 413 10.24 16.96 -19.79
CA ILE A 413 11.62 16.48 -20.04
C ILE A 413 12.64 17.34 -19.29
N TYR A 414 12.52 18.67 -19.34
CA TYR A 414 13.42 19.58 -18.63
C TYR A 414 13.25 19.49 -17.10
N TYR A 415 12.03 19.22 -16.62
CA TYR A 415 11.79 18.95 -15.20
C TYR A 415 12.61 17.73 -14.74
N ASN A 416 12.45 16.61 -15.46
CA ASN A 416 13.16 15.37 -15.15
C ASN A 416 14.68 15.52 -15.28
N LEU A 417 15.15 16.27 -16.28
CA LEU A 417 16.56 16.62 -16.42
C LEU A 417 17.07 17.41 -15.20
N ALA A 418 16.28 18.35 -14.67
CA ALA A 418 16.63 19.07 -13.45
C ALA A 418 16.73 18.13 -12.24
N CYS A 419 15.82 17.18 -12.10
CA CYS A 419 15.86 16.13 -11.07
C CYS A 419 17.15 15.30 -11.16
N ALA A 420 17.49 14.78 -12.35
CA ALA A 420 18.73 14.03 -12.56
C ALA A 420 19.98 14.86 -12.22
N GLN A 421 20.03 16.12 -12.65
CA GLN A 421 21.15 17.02 -12.39
C GLN A 421 21.27 17.39 -10.91
N SER A 422 20.14 17.56 -10.21
CA SER A 422 20.10 17.82 -8.77
C SER A 422 20.68 16.64 -7.98
N ARG A 423 20.29 15.39 -8.31
CA ARG A 423 20.86 14.18 -7.69
C ARG A 423 22.35 13.99 -7.93
N LEU A 424 22.88 14.56 -9.00
CA LEU A 424 24.32 14.58 -9.31
C LEU A 424 25.04 15.79 -8.69
N CYS A 425 24.37 16.55 -7.81
CA CYS A 425 24.86 17.80 -7.20
C CYS A 425 25.28 18.87 -8.23
N LYS A 426 24.76 18.81 -9.47
CA LYS A 426 25.02 19.79 -10.53
C LYS A 426 24.05 20.97 -10.42
N THR A 427 23.99 21.60 -9.24
CA THR A 427 22.98 22.60 -8.86
C THR A 427 22.81 23.72 -9.88
N SER A 428 23.91 24.28 -10.42
CA SER A 428 23.86 25.33 -11.45
C SER A 428 23.21 24.87 -12.77
N ARG A 429 23.38 23.60 -13.16
CA ARG A 429 22.71 23.06 -14.36
C ARG A 429 21.26 22.71 -14.05
N ALA A 430 21.02 22.13 -12.87
CA ALA A 430 19.68 21.76 -12.41
C ALA A 430 18.74 22.98 -12.38
N ILE A 431 19.17 24.12 -11.84
CA ILE A 431 18.34 25.34 -11.84
C ILE A 431 18.05 25.85 -13.26
N VAL A 432 19.01 25.77 -14.18
CA VAL A 432 18.80 26.18 -15.58
C VAL A 432 17.76 25.28 -16.24
N SER A 433 17.87 23.96 -16.07
CA SER A 433 16.88 23.01 -16.60
C SER A 433 15.50 23.22 -15.98
N LEU A 434 15.42 23.51 -14.67
CA LEU A 434 14.15 23.78 -14.00
C LEU A 434 13.49 25.07 -14.49
N VAL A 435 14.27 26.13 -14.73
CA VAL A 435 13.79 27.36 -15.36
C VAL A 435 13.22 27.07 -16.75
N ARG A 436 13.95 26.31 -17.58
CA ARG A 436 13.47 25.89 -18.91
C ARG A 436 12.17 25.11 -18.83
N SER A 437 12.04 24.20 -17.86
CA SER A 437 10.81 23.43 -17.65
C SER A 437 9.59 24.33 -17.48
N VAL A 438 9.70 25.38 -16.66
CA VAL A 438 8.62 26.36 -16.44
C VAL A 438 8.39 27.25 -17.67
N GLU A 439 9.45 27.67 -18.38
CA GLU A 439 9.31 28.40 -19.65
C GLU A 439 8.52 27.61 -20.71
N PHE A 440 8.63 26.27 -20.67
CA PHE A 440 7.86 25.36 -21.52
C PHE A 440 6.49 24.95 -20.96
N GLY A 441 6.07 25.53 -19.82
CA GLY A 441 4.71 25.41 -19.29
C GLY A 441 4.52 24.40 -18.17
N TYR A 442 5.58 23.79 -17.64
CA TYR A 442 5.46 22.98 -16.42
C TYR A 442 5.12 23.88 -15.22
N ALA A 443 4.08 23.54 -14.46
CA ALA A 443 3.51 24.42 -13.44
C ALA A 443 3.16 23.75 -12.11
N ASP A 444 3.65 22.52 -11.85
CA ASP A 444 3.44 21.85 -10.56
C ASP A 444 4.45 22.33 -9.50
N PHE A 445 4.28 23.59 -9.08
CA PHE A 445 5.13 24.23 -8.07
C PHE A 445 5.02 23.56 -6.69
N ALA A 446 3.86 22.98 -6.36
CA ALA A 446 3.68 22.27 -5.09
C ALA A 446 4.56 21.02 -5.07
N TRP A 447 4.58 20.25 -6.16
CA TRP A 447 5.44 19.09 -6.30
C TRP A 447 6.93 19.45 -6.23
N MET A 448 7.37 20.56 -6.86
CA MET A 448 8.77 21.03 -6.76
C MET A 448 9.26 21.20 -5.31
N LEU A 449 8.38 21.61 -4.39
CA LEU A 449 8.71 21.78 -2.96
C LEU A 449 8.81 20.45 -2.20
N GLU A 450 8.26 19.37 -2.73
CA GLU A 450 8.16 18.07 -2.07
C GLU A 450 9.08 17.01 -2.72
N ASP A 451 9.38 17.14 -4.01
CA ASP A 451 10.16 16.20 -4.79
C ASP A 451 11.55 15.93 -4.18
N GLY A 452 11.80 14.69 -3.77
CA GLY A 452 13.05 14.29 -3.14
C GLY A 452 14.26 14.40 -4.08
N ASP A 453 14.06 14.28 -5.40
CA ASP A 453 15.16 14.37 -6.36
C ASP A 453 15.70 15.81 -6.48
N LEU A 454 14.89 16.81 -6.08
CA LEU A 454 15.28 18.22 -6.02
C LEU A 454 15.86 18.65 -4.66
N ALA A 455 16.08 17.73 -3.71
CA ALA A 455 16.51 18.09 -2.35
C ALA A 455 17.79 18.96 -2.32
N GLU A 456 18.83 18.56 -3.07
CA GLU A 456 20.08 19.31 -3.19
C GLU A 456 19.88 20.71 -3.78
N LEU A 457 19.03 20.82 -4.80
CA LEU A 457 18.72 22.10 -5.43
C LEU A 457 17.89 23.02 -4.52
N ARG A 458 16.90 22.47 -3.80
CA ARG A 458 16.02 23.23 -2.91
C ARG A 458 16.76 23.95 -1.79
N GLY A 459 17.85 23.35 -1.30
CA GLY A 459 18.70 23.98 -0.28
C GLY A 459 19.47 25.22 -0.76
N THR A 460 19.48 25.50 -2.07
CA THR A 460 20.29 26.59 -2.64
C THR A 460 19.55 27.93 -2.65
N ARG A 461 20.28 29.02 -2.39
CA ARG A 461 19.75 30.38 -2.54
C ARG A 461 19.19 30.65 -3.94
N ALA A 462 19.83 30.11 -4.99
CA ALA A 462 19.39 30.29 -6.37
C ALA A 462 17.97 29.74 -6.60
N PHE A 463 17.67 28.55 -6.06
CA PHE A 463 16.32 27.99 -6.10
C PHE A 463 15.33 28.87 -5.35
N HIS A 464 15.62 29.26 -4.11
CA HIS A 464 14.74 30.11 -3.31
C HIS A 464 14.42 31.45 -4.00
N ASP A 465 15.45 32.13 -4.50
CA ASP A 465 15.32 33.43 -5.15
C ASP A 465 14.49 33.31 -6.44
N TRP A 466 14.70 32.27 -7.25
CA TRP A 466 13.92 32.03 -8.46
C TRP A 466 12.48 31.62 -8.15
N PHE A 467 12.28 30.61 -7.30
CA PHE A 467 10.98 30.03 -6.98
C PHE A 467 10.02 31.07 -6.42
N SER A 468 10.50 31.93 -5.50
CA SER A 468 9.69 33.01 -4.90
C SER A 468 9.21 34.04 -5.93
N ARG A 469 9.86 34.16 -7.09
CA ARG A 469 9.44 35.07 -8.17
C ARG A 469 8.43 34.46 -9.12
N VAL A 470 8.46 33.14 -9.34
CA VAL A 470 7.68 32.46 -10.39
C VAL A 470 6.50 31.65 -9.86
N ALA A 471 6.59 31.15 -8.63
CA ALA A 471 5.52 30.35 -8.03
C ALA A 471 4.33 31.23 -7.63
N PRO A 472 3.09 30.71 -7.67
CA PRO A 472 1.93 31.39 -7.11
C PRO A 472 2.15 31.76 -5.64
N PRO A 473 1.70 32.93 -5.15
CA PRO A 473 1.96 33.37 -3.77
C PRO A 473 1.60 32.32 -2.70
N ALA A 474 0.44 31.66 -2.84
CA ALA A 474 0.00 30.62 -1.92
C ALA A 474 0.94 29.41 -1.81
N VAL A 475 1.74 29.13 -2.85
CA VAL A 475 2.75 28.07 -2.84
C VAL A 475 4.10 28.63 -2.37
N ALA A 476 4.46 29.85 -2.79
CA ALA A 476 5.69 30.51 -2.38
C ALA A 476 5.77 30.70 -0.85
N ASP A 477 4.66 31.00 -0.19
CA ASP A 477 4.61 31.18 1.27
C ASP A 477 5.00 29.92 2.04
N ARG A 478 4.75 28.72 1.47
CA ARG A 478 5.16 27.43 2.07
C ARG A 478 6.69 27.30 2.18
N LEU A 479 7.43 27.93 1.27
CA LEU A 479 8.89 27.94 1.28
C LEU A 479 9.46 28.74 2.46
N VAL A 480 8.73 29.77 2.91
CA VAL A 480 9.10 30.61 4.06
C VAL A 480 8.74 29.93 5.37
N ALA A 481 7.56 29.29 5.44
CA ALA A 481 7.06 28.64 6.66
C ALA A 481 7.84 27.38 7.09
N GLY A 482 8.65 26.79 6.20
CA GLY A 482 9.51 25.63 6.50
C GLY A 482 10.90 25.99 7.04
N ARG A 483 11.21 27.28 7.23
CA ARG A 483 12.41 27.76 7.93
C ARG A 483 12.10 28.04 9.38
#